data_AF-A0A8E4FB97-F1
#
_entry.id   AF-A0A8E4FB97-F1
#
_cell.length_a   1.000
_cell.length_b   1.000
_cell.length_c   1.000
_cell.angle_alpha   90.00
_cell.angle_beta   90.00
_cell.angle_gamma   90.00
#
_symmetry.space_group_name_H-M   'P 1'
#
loop_
_entity.id
_entity.type
_entity.pdbx_description
1 polymer ?
#
loop_
_entity_poly.entity_id
_entity_poly.type
_entity_poly.pdbx_seq_one_letter_code
_entity_poly.pdbx_strand_id
1 'polypeptide(L)'
;MKNCWANGLGNCSDQISLEHYISQGIFDDKSIIVQGFSWCLDKPAQIGIASFGANILCTKHNNELGECIDLEGVKLIKFLQNPSNKENSLIIKNDLFERWLLKTAINLSIKENCFIGVGMNNSEKNKVPDYLLHVAFNKNIFSYEMGLYILPAVVQSSVQNSVIAIVPFLKNDEIGGFYFNLYGLGFFLSLFPGHTPPSLYEIGIENDLLPSEHLNVTPIYRPDEIQIEHNFVIKNIVFR
;
A
#
# COMPACT_ATOMS: atom_id res chain seq x y z
N MET A 1 -22.12 -5.04 10.83
CA MET A 1 -21.07 -5.95 11.34
C MET A 1 -19.99 -5.14 12.05
N LYS A 2 -19.82 -5.25 13.38
CA LYS A 2 -18.93 -4.34 14.15
C LYS A 2 -17.44 -4.39 13.77
N ASN A 3 -16.97 -5.51 13.21
CA ASN A 3 -15.54 -5.74 12.94
C ASN A 3 -15.14 -5.54 11.47
N CYS A 4 -16.09 -5.21 10.59
CA CYS A 4 -15.77 -4.93 9.19
C CYS A 4 -15.38 -3.45 9.07
N TRP A 5 -14.16 -3.15 8.63
CA TRP A 5 -13.74 -1.76 8.47
C TRP A 5 -14.58 -1.02 7.41
N ALA A 6 -15.17 -1.75 6.45
CA ALA A 6 -16.10 -1.23 5.46
C ALA A 6 -17.57 -1.12 5.94
N ASN A 7 -17.84 -1.28 7.24
CA ASN A 7 -19.22 -1.24 7.77
C ASN A 7 -19.93 0.11 7.51
N GLY A 8 -19.18 1.21 7.33
CA GLY A 8 -19.74 2.51 6.96
C GLY A 8 -20.50 2.51 5.62
N LEU A 9 -20.18 1.58 4.71
CA LEU A 9 -20.89 1.42 3.43
C LEU A 9 -22.23 0.68 3.56
N GLY A 10 -22.55 0.15 4.74
CA GLY A 10 -23.75 -0.66 4.97
C GLY A 10 -23.65 -2.08 4.38
N ASN A 11 -24.78 -2.80 4.38
CA ASN A 11 -24.96 -4.10 3.71
C ASN A 11 -23.90 -5.19 3.99
N CYS A 12 -23.25 -5.18 5.15
CA CYS A 12 -22.33 -6.25 5.53
C CYS A 12 -23.01 -7.62 5.55
N SER A 13 -22.27 -8.69 5.21
CA SER A 13 -22.68 -10.05 5.55
C SER A 13 -22.51 -10.33 7.05
N ASP A 14 -23.17 -11.39 7.53
CA ASP A 14 -23.06 -11.88 8.92
C ASP A 14 -21.78 -12.72 9.16
N GLN A 15 -21.00 -12.99 8.11
CA GLN A 15 -19.77 -13.76 8.19
C GLN A 15 -18.56 -12.83 8.09
N ILE A 16 -17.62 -12.94 9.04
CA ILE A 16 -16.33 -12.27 8.98
C ILE A 16 -15.31 -13.17 8.26
N SER A 17 -14.49 -12.58 7.39
CA SER A 17 -13.38 -13.27 6.73
C SER A 17 -12.06 -12.97 7.45
N LEU A 18 -11.15 -13.94 7.43
CA LEU A 18 -9.74 -13.70 7.73
C LEU A 18 -9.14 -12.99 6.52
N GLU A 19 -8.97 -11.68 6.62
CA GLU A 19 -8.37 -10.88 5.55
C GLU A 19 -6.87 -10.75 5.77
N HIS A 20 -6.07 -11.04 4.75
CA HIS A 20 -4.62 -10.90 4.86
C HIS A 20 -4.23 -9.42 4.89
N TYR A 21 -3.20 -9.08 5.66
CA TYR A 21 -2.74 -7.70 5.76
C TYR A 21 -2.28 -7.14 4.41
N ILE A 22 -1.64 -8.00 3.61
CA ILE A 22 -1.25 -7.77 2.21
C ILE A 22 -1.72 -8.99 1.42
N SER A 23 -2.10 -8.82 0.14
CA SER A 23 -2.66 -9.89 -0.69
C SER A 23 -1.82 -11.16 -0.66
N GLN A 24 -2.43 -12.27 -0.26
CA GLN A 24 -1.75 -13.56 -0.08
C GLN A 24 -0.95 -14.00 -1.33
N GLY A 25 -1.46 -13.71 -2.53
CA GLY A 25 -0.86 -14.13 -3.80
C GLY A 25 0.54 -13.56 -4.07
N ILE A 26 1.01 -12.58 -3.31
CA ILE A 26 2.38 -12.05 -3.47
C ILE A 26 3.45 -13.00 -2.92
N PHE A 27 3.07 -13.95 -2.08
CA PHE A 27 3.98 -14.89 -1.43
C PHE A 27 3.95 -16.25 -2.15
N ASP A 28 5.12 -16.81 -2.46
CA ASP A 28 5.26 -18.16 -3.04
C ASP A 28 5.44 -19.25 -1.98
N ASP A 29 6.06 -18.89 -0.86
CA ASP A 29 6.32 -19.81 0.24
C ASP A 29 5.06 -20.06 1.08
N LYS A 30 5.15 -20.96 2.05
CA LYS A 30 4.09 -21.19 3.06
C LYS A 30 4.28 -20.36 4.34
N SER A 31 5.45 -19.76 4.49
CA SER A 31 5.82 -18.93 5.63
C SER A 31 6.55 -17.68 5.19
N ILE A 32 6.46 -16.64 6.01
CA ILE A 32 7.13 -15.35 5.82
C ILE A 32 7.82 -14.92 7.10
N ILE A 33 8.82 -14.05 6.97
CA ILE A 33 9.44 -13.34 8.08
C ILE A 33 8.84 -11.94 8.09
N VAL A 34 8.30 -11.53 9.24
CA VAL A 34 7.70 -10.20 9.41
C VAL A 34 8.23 -9.52 10.66
N GLN A 35 8.28 -8.19 10.64
CA GLN A 35 8.68 -7.35 11.75
C GLN A 35 7.85 -6.06 11.71
N GLY A 36 7.67 -5.40 12.86
CA GLY A 36 7.07 -4.07 12.94
C GLY A 36 5.62 -4.05 13.42
N PHE A 37 4.98 -5.21 13.58
CA PHE A 37 3.69 -5.31 14.26
C PHE A 37 3.87 -5.27 15.77
N SER A 38 2.82 -4.91 16.52
CA SER A 38 2.82 -4.86 17.99
C SER A 38 3.31 -6.14 18.67
N TRP A 39 3.18 -7.30 18.03
CA TRP A 39 3.60 -8.61 18.54
C TRP A 39 5.00 -9.05 18.05
N CYS A 40 5.65 -8.31 17.15
CA CYS A 40 7.00 -8.56 16.63
C CYS A 40 7.75 -7.25 16.30
N LEU A 41 7.66 -6.26 17.19
CA LEU A 41 8.23 -4.93 16.97
C LEU A 41 9.77 -4.97 16.91
N ASP A 42 10.39 -5.48 17.98
CA ASP A 42 11.86 -5.43 18.14
C ASP A 42 12.60 -6.58 17.46
N LYS A 43 11.89 -7.66 17.11
CA LYS A 43 12.49 -8.90 16.57
C LYS A 43 11.62 -9.49 15.47
N PRO A 44 12.22 -9.85 14.32
CA PRO A 44 11.50 -10.56 13.26
C PRO A 44 10.93 -11.88 13.77
N ALA A 45 9.74 -12.22 13.28
CA ALA A 45 9.06 -13.46 13.57
C ALA A 45 8.75 -14.21 12.27
N GLN A 46 9.00 -15.52 12.25
CA GLN A 46 8.56 -16.38 11.17
C GLN A 46 7.14 -16.88 11.46
N ILE A 47 6.21 -16.65 10.53
CA ILE A 47 4.81 -17.06 10.66
C ILE A 47 4.33 -17.76 9.39
N GLY A 48 3.26 -18.57 9.51
CA GLY A 48 2.57 -19.12 8.35
C GLY A 48 1.74 -18.05 7.65
N ILE A 49 1.72 -18.04 6.32
CA ILE A 49 0.95 -17.03 5.56
C ILE A 49 -0.54 -17.10 5.86
N ALA A 50 -1.08 -18.31 6.08
CA ALA A 50 -2.49 -18.48 6.47
C ALA A 50 -2.84 -17.82 7.82
N SER A 51 -1.85 -17.45 8.63
CA SER A 51 -2.03 -16.70 9.88
C SER A 51 -1.72 -15.21 9.74
N PHE A 52 -1.22 -14.75 8.58
CA PHE A 52 -0.86 -13.37 8.33
C PHE A 52 -2.05 -12.52 7.89
N GLY A 53 -3.01 -12.37 8.80
CA GLY A 53 -4.23 -11.62 8.54
C GLY A 53 -5.02 -11.34 9.80
N ALA A 54 -6.15 -10.68 9.62
CA ALA A 54 -7.05 -10.29 10.70
C ALA A 54 -8.52 -10.42 10.28
N ASN A 55 -9.38 -10.67 11.26
CA ASN A 55 -10.83 -10.62 11.09
C ASN A 55 -11.29 -9.16 11.02
N ILE A 56 -11.13 -8.51 9.86
CA ILE A 56 -11.33 -7.06 9.64
C ILE A 56 -12.27 -6.72 8.45
N LEU A 57 -12.69 -7.71 7.68
CA LEU A 57 -13.68 -7.57 6.61
C LEU A 57 -14.76 -8.65 6.72
N CYS A 58 -16.00 -8.33 6.33
CA CYS A 58 -17.01 -9.34 6.13
C CYS A 58 -16.81 -10.03 4.78
N THR A 59 -17.26 -11.27 4.64
CA THR A 59 -17.07 -12.07 3.42
C THR A 59 -17.55 -11.35 2.16
N LYS A 60 -18.67 -10.62 2.25
CA LYS A 60 -19.20 -9.84 1.13
C LYS A 60 -18.26 -8.72 0.70
N HIS A 61 -17.89 -7.83 1.63
CA HIS A 61 -17.01 -6.71 1.32
C HIS A 61 -15.61 -7.17 0.92
N ASN A 62 -15.14 -8.30 1.46
CA ASN A 62 -13.88 -8.85 1.04
C ASN A 62 -13.91 -9.32 -0.42
N ASN A 63 -14.95 -10.05 -0.81
CA ASN A 63 -15.11 -10.50 -2.20
C ASN A 63 -15.25 -9.30 -3.16
N GLU A 64 -16.06 -8.30 -2.80
CA GLU A 64 -16.24 -7.08 -3.62
C GLU A 64 -14.94 -6.30 -3.83
N LEU A 65 -14.04 -6.30 -2.85
CA LEU A 65 -12.73 -5.67 -2.96
C LEU A 65 -11.75 -6.55 -3.76
N GLY A 66 -11.62 -7.82 -3.38
CA GLY A 66 -10.52 -8.69 -3.75
C GLY A 66 -10.49 -9.14 -5.21
N GLU A 67 -11.64 -9.22 -5.91
CA GLU A 67 -11.71 -9.81 -7.26
C GLU A 67 -10.79 -9.14 -8.29
N CYS A 68 -10.55 -7.83 -8.18
CA CYS A 68 -9.76 -7.09 -9.17
C CYS A 68 -8.53 -6.38 -8.59
N ILE A 69 -8.60 -5.84 -7.36
CA ILE A 69 -7.51 -5.01 -6.85
C ILE A 69 -6.32 -5.84 -6.37
N ASP A 70 -6.56 -7.02 -5.79
CA ASP A 70 -5.48 -7.91 -5.34
C ASP A 70 -4.65 -8.43 -6.52
N LEU A 71 -5.31 -8.68 -7.66
CA LEU A 71 -4.64 -9.17 -8.87
C LEU A 71 -3.59 -8.19 -9.38
N GLU A 72 -3.84 -6.88 -9.34
CA GLU A 72 -2.89 -5.90 -9.87
C GLU A 72 -1.63 -5.78 -9.01
N GLY A 73 -1.78 -5.81 -7.68
CA GLY A 73 -0.64 -5.87 -6.75
C GLY A 73 0.15 -7.17 -6.88
N VAL A 74 -0.54 -8.32 -6.97
CA VAL A 74 0.09 -9.63 -7.19
C VAL A 74 0.86 -9.67 -8.51
N LYS A 75 0.27 -9.15 -9.58
CA LYS A 75 0.90 -9.06 -10.91
C LYS A 75 2.23 -8.30 -10.84
N LEU A 76 2.27 -7.15 -10.15
CA LEU A 76 3.50 -6.40 -9.94
C LEU A 76 4.55 -7.24 -9.20
N ILE A 77 4.21 -7.78 -8.04
CA ILE A 77 5.19 -8.50 -7.21
C ILE A 77 5.72 -9.74 -7.92
N LYS A 78 4.86 -10.48 -8.63
CA LYS A 78 5.28 -11.66 -9.40
C LYS A 78 6.22 -11.32 -10.55
N PHE A 79 6.00 -10.18 -11.21
CA PHE A 79 6.94 -9.68 -12.20
C PHE A 79 8.30 -9.37 -11.56
N LEU A 80 8.33 -8.66 -10.44
CA LEU A 80 9.58 -8.30 -9.75
C LEU A 80 10.35 -9.51 -9.18
N GLN A 81 9.62 -10.55 -8.73
CA GLN A 81 10.20 -11.79 -8.22
C GLN A 81 10.84 -12.67 -9.30
N ASN A 82 10.45 -12.51 -10.57
CA ASN A 82 10.86 -13.40 -11.65
C ASN A 82 11.72 -12.67 -12.71
N PRO A 83 13.01 -12.41 -12.43
CA PRO A 83 13.90 -11.72 -13.37
C PRO A 83 14.18 -12.51 -14.65
N SER A 84 13.79 -13.78 -14.71
CA SER A 84 13.90 -14.64 -15.91
C SER A 84 12.64 -14.62 -16.79
N ASN A 85 11.67 -13.76 -16.48
CA ASN A 85 10.48 -13.61 -17.31
C ASN A 85 10.88 -13.12 -18.72
N LYS A 86 10.20 -13.66 -19.75
CA LYS A 86 10.45 -13.28 -21.15
C LYS A 86 9.93 -11.88 -21.47
N GLU A 87 8.98 -11.39 -20.69
CA GLU A 87 8.48 -10.02 -20.78
C GLU A 87 9.47 -9.08 -20.09
N ASN A 88 10.04 -8.14 -20.85
CA ASN A 88 11.02 -7.19 -20.30
C ASN A 88 10.36 -6.02 -19.54
N SER A 89 9.04 -5.87 -19.67
CA SER A 89 8.29 -4.78 -19.04
C SER A 89 6.88 -5.20 -18.66
N LEU A 90 6.34 -4.56 -17.63
CA LEU A 90 4.99 -4.73 -17.14
C LEU A 90 4.26 -3.39 -17.16
N ILE A 91 3.03 -3.36 -17.68
CA ILE A 91 2.12 -2.23 -17.54
C ILE A 91 1.19 -2.50 -16.35
N ILE A 92 1.13 -1.56 -15.41
CA ILE A 92 0.24 -1.58 -14.25
C ILE A 92 -0.94 -0.63 -14.47
N LYS A 93 -2.14 -1.07 -14.09
CA LYS A 93 -3.34 -0.24 -14.08
C LYS A 93 -3.36 0.66 -12.83
N ASN A 94 -3.21 1.96 -13.03
CA ASN A 94 -2.99 2.91 -11.94
C ASN A 94 -4.15 2.95 -10.94
N ASP A 95 -5.39 2.90 -11.42
CA ASP A 95 -6.58 2.91 -10.56
C ASP A 95 -6.67 1.66 -9.67
N LEU A 96 -6.37 0.48 -10.21
CA LEU A 96 -6.38 -0.77 -9.46
C LEU A 96 -5.22 -0.84 -8.48
N PHE A 97 -4.02 -0.42 -8.90
CA PHE A 97 -2.83 -0.43 -8.06
C PHE A 97 -2.92 0.59 -6.92
N GLU A 98 -3.41 1.81 -7.20
CA GLU A 98 -3.68 2.83 -6.18
C GLU A 98 -4.67 2.34 -5.12
N ARG A 99 -5.74 1.64 -5.54
CA ARG A 99 -6.71 1.04 -4.63
C ARG A 99 -6.16 -0.17 -3.87
N TRP A 100 -5.24 -0.93 -4.47
CA TRP A 100 -4.51 -2.00 -3.80
C TRP A 100 -3.62 -1.46 -2.67
N LEU A 101 -2.89 -0.38 -2.92
CA LEU A 101 -2.10 0.32 -1.90
C LEU A 101 -3.00 0.83 -0.78
N LEU A 102 -4.14 1.46 -1.12
CA LEU A 102 -5.10 1.94 -0.13
C LEU A 102 -5.69 0.82 0.72
N LYS A 103 -6.10 -0.30 0.10
CA LYS A 103 -6.59 -1.47 0.83
C LYS A 103 -5.53 -1.97 1.81
N THR A 104 -4.29 -2.11 1.35
CA THR A 104 -3.17 -2.57 2.17
C THR A 104 -2.91 -1.62 3.35
N ALA A 105 -2.89 -0.31 3.08
CA ALA A 105 -2.76 0.73 4.10
C ALA A 105 -3.87 0.65 5.16
N ILE A 106 -5.14 0.49 4.75
CA ILE A 106 -6.27 0.33 5.67
C ILE A 106 -6.10 -0.95 6.49
N ASN A 107 -5.79 -2.08 5.86
CA ASN A 107 -5.63 -3.37 6.53
C ASN A 107 -4.55 -3.31 7.63
N LEU A 108 -3.43 -2.63 7.36
CA LEU A 108 -2.32 -2.43 8.30
C LEU A 108 -2.64 -1.41 9.41
N SER A 109 -3.55 -0.47 9.15
CA SER A 109 -3.93 0.56 10.13
C SER A 109 -4.95 0.07 11.15
N ILE A 110 -5.86 -0.82 10.73
CA ILE A 110 -6.97 -1.28 11.57
C ILE A 110 -6.47 -2.27 12.63
N LYS A 111 -6.90 -2.06 13.89
CA LYS A 111 -6.45 -2.76 15.12
C LYS A 111 -5.07 -2.38 15.64
N GLU A 112 -4.37 -1.47 14.97
CA GLU A 112 -3.17 -0.84 15.53
C GLU A 112 -3.55 0.41 16.34
N ASN A 113 -2.55 1.04 16.97
CA ASN A 113 -2.77 2.23 17.81
C ASN A 113 -3.00 3.51 17.01
N CYS A 114 -2.61 3.53 15.74
CA CYS A 114 -2.72 4.66 14.84
C CYS A 114 -4.06 4.66 14.08
N PHE A 115 -4.49 5.80 13.56
CA PHE A 115 -5.75 5.90 12.81
C PHE A 115 -5.58 6.62 11.48
N ILE A 116 -6.22 6.09 10.44
CA ILE A 116 -5.98 6.49 9.06
C ILE A 116 -6.81 7.71 8.65
N GLY A 117 -6.19 8.67 7.95
CA GLY A 117 -6.86 9.84 7.40
C GLY A 117 -6.62 11.11 8.20
N VAL A 118 -5.35 11.53 8.34
CA VAL A 118 -5.00 12.79 9.00
C VAL A 118 -5.79 13.98 8.42
N GLY A 119 -6.37 14.79 9.29
CA GLY A 119 -7.16 15.96 8.88
C GLY A 119 -8.44 15.67 8.09
N MET A 120 -8.87 14.41 7.99
CA MET A 120 -10.17 14.07 7.41
C MET A 120 -11.28 14.15 8.46
N ASN A 121 -12.48 14.54 8.02
CA ASN A 121 -13.67 14.44 8.86
C ASN A 121 -13.91 12.97 9.25
N ASN A 122 -14.30 12.74 10.50
CA ASN A 122 -14.57 11.42 11.07
C ASN A 122 -13.35 10.48 11.14
N SER A 123 -12.13 11.03 11.15
CA SER A 123 -10.92 10.27 11.49
C SER A 123 -11.00 9.86 12.96
N GLU A 124 -11.18 8.57 13.21
CA GLU A 124 -11.33 8.00 14.55
C GLU A 124 -10.61 6.65 14.65
N LYS A 125 -10.16 6.29 15.86
CA LYS A 125 -9.53 4.99 16.10
C LYS A 125 -10.43 3.83 15.67
N ASN A 126 -9.86 2.90 14.89
CA ASN A 126 -10.54 1.73 14.32
C ASN A 126 -11.70 2.04 13.36
N LYS A 127 -11.82 3.28 12.86
CA LYS A 127 -12.75 3.63 11.77
C LYS A 127 -11.96 4.13 10.58
N VAL A 128 -12.43 3.78 9.40
CA VAL A 128 -11.90 4.31 8.14
C VAL A 128 -12.80 5.48 7.75
N PRO A 129 -12.24 6.66 7.43
CA PRO A 129 -13.01 7.77 6.90
C PRO A 129 -13.82 7.37 5.66
N ASP A 130 -15.07 7.84 5.56
CA ASP A 130 -15.99 7.48 4.48
C ASP A 130 -15.37 7.74 3.10
N TYR A 131 -14.66 8.86 2.95
CA TYR A 131 -13.96 9.17 1.71
C TYR A 131 -13.03 8.04 1.24
N LEU A 132 -12.21 7.49 2.15
CA LEU A 132 -11.30 6.38 1.83
C LEU A 132 -12.06 5.08 1.56
N LEU A 133 -13.18 4.83 2.26
CA LEU A 133 -14.08 3.71 1.93
C LEU A 133 -14.61 3.82 0.49
N HIS A 134 -15.09 5.00 0.12
CA HIS A 134 -15.61 5.23 -1.23
C HIS A 134 -14.53 5.07 -2.30
N VAL A 135 -13.30 5.52 -2.05
CA VAL A 135 -12.18 5.30 -2.97
C VAL A 135 -11.81 3.82 -3.08
N ALA A 136 -11.68 3.11 -1.95
CA ALA A 136 -11.34 1.69 -1.95
C ALA A 136 -12.35 0.84 -2.75
N PHE A 137 -13.63 1.18 -2.68
CA PHE A 137 -14.73 0.50 -3.39
C PHE A 137 -15.06 1.10 -4.77
N ASN A 138 -14.18 1.93 -5.34
CA ASN A 138 -14.36 2.55 -6.66
C ASN A 138 -15.64 3.40 -6.80
N LYS A 139 -16.17 3.92 -5.69
CA LYS A 139 -17.30 4.85 -5.67
C LYS A 139 -16.86 6.30 -5.84
N ASN A 140 -15.59 6.58 -5.61
CA ASN A 140 -14.90 7.85 -5.84
C ASN A 140 -13.48 7.59 -6.35
N ILE A 141 -12.86 8.61 -6.94
CA ILE A 141 -11.41 8.65 -7.19
C ILE A 141 -10.73 9.52 -6.14
N PHE A 142 -9.44 9.31 -5.89
CA PHE A 142 -8.68 10.28 -5.11
C PHE A 142 -8.69 11.66 -5.77
N SER A 143 -8.74 12.69 -4.93
CA SER A 143 -8.83 14.12 -5.27
C SER A 143 -7.88 14.93 -4.39
N TYR A 144 -7.70 16.22 -4.68
CA TYR A 144 -6.81 17.11 -3.90
C TYR A 144 -5.37 16.62 -3.76
N GLU A 145 -4.83 16.04 -4.84
CA GLU A 145 -3.45 15.51 -4.88
C GLU A 145 -3.21 14.37 -3.87
N MET A 146 -4.28 13.72 -3.41
CA MET A 146 -4.18 12.47 -2.69
C MET A 146 -4.04 11.30 -3.67
N GLY A 147 -3.53 10.17 -3.18
CA GLY A 147 -3.40 8.94 -3.96
C GLY A 147 -1.95 8.57 -4.25
N LEU A 148 -1.74 7.96 -5.41
CA LEU A 148 -0.48 7.34 -5.79
C LEU A 148 0.56 8.36 -6.23
N TYR A 149 1.74 8.24 -5.65
CA TYR A 149 2.98 8.87 -6.06
C TYR A 149 4.04 7.83 -6.35
N ILE A 150 4.80 8.05 -7.42
CA ILE A 150 5.96 7.24 -7.76
C ILE A 150 7.22 7.97 -7.30
N LEU A 151 8.14 7.21 -6.71
CA LEU A 151 9.44 7.70 -6.28
C LEU A 151 10.49 7.13 -7.23
N PRO A 152 10.87 7.87 -8.30
CA PRO A 152 11.82 7.36 -9.28
C PRO A 152 13.20 7.21 -8.64
N ALA A 153 13.71 5.98 -8.53
CA ALA A 153 15.06 5.76 -8.02
C ALA A 153 16.12 6.39 -8.95
N VAL A 154 17.02 7.21 -8.40
CA VAL A 154 18.08 7.91 -9.15
C VAL A 154 19.25 6.97 -9.49
N VAL A 155 19.40 5.88 -8.75
CA VAL A 155 20.50 4.92 -8.89
C VAL A 155 19.91 3.52 -8.96
N GLN A 156 20.44 2.68 -9.86
CA GLN A 156 20.18 1.24 -9.83
C GLN A 156 20.70 0.68 -8.50
N SER A 157 19.81 0.56 -7.52
CA SER A 157 20.08 -0.25 -6.34
C SER A 157 20.29 -1.68 -6.84
N SER A 158 21.47 -2.24 -6.61
CA SER A 158 21.70 -3.67 -6.83
C SER A 158 20.56 -4.44 -6.15
N VAL A 159 19.89 -5.30 -6.91
CA VAL A 159 18.77 -6.16 -6.47
C VAL A 159 19.25 -7.04 -5.32
N GLN A 160 19.21 -6.48 -4.13
CA GLN A 160 19.51 -7.13 -2.88
C GLN A 160 18.53 -6.54 -1.91
N ASN A 161 17.32 -7.09 -1.95
CA ASN A 161 16.59 -7.54 -0.79
C ASN A 161 15.18 -7.92 -1.26
N SER A 162 14.84 -9.20 -1.13
CA SER A 162 13.49 -9.75 -1.33
C SER A 162 12.55 -9.29 -0.22
N VAL A 163 12.49 -7.98 -0.01
CA VAL A 163 11.86 -7.34 1.14
C VAL A 163 10.79 -6.39 0.61
N ILE A 164 9.62 -6.51 1.21
CA ILE A 164 8.55 -5.53 1.11
C ILE A 164 8.61 -4.72 2.40
N ALA A 165 8.77 -3.40 2.28
CA ALA A 165 8.70 -2.50 3.42
C ALA A 165 7.51 -1.57 3.24
N ILE A 166 6.70 -1.42 4.29
CA ILE A 166 5.55 -0.53 4.31
C ILE A 166 5.64 0.31 5.58
N VAL A 167 5.73 1.62 5.43
CA VAL A 167 6.02 2.54 6.53
C VAL A 167 4.91 3.59 6.57
N PRO A 168 4.11 3.66 7.66
CA PRO A 168 3.11 4.71 7.85
C PRO A 168 3.77 6.05 8.21
N PHE A 169 3.19 7.16 7.74
CA PHE A 169 3.57 8.51 8.16
C PHE A 169 2.52 9.11 9.07
N LEU A 170 2.98 9.51 10.25
CA LEU A 170 2.13 9.85 11.37
C LEU A 170 2.25 11.33 11.70
N LYS A 171 1.13 11.96 12.03
CA LYS A 171 1.07 13.28 12.67
C LYS A 171 0.07 13.20 13.81
N ASN A 172 0.52 13.31 15.05
CA ASN A 172 -0.34 13.17 16.24
C ASN A 172 -1.16 11.85 16.23
N ASP A 173 -0.51 10.71 16.00
CA ASP A 173 -1.12 9.37 15.87
C ASP A 173 -2.07 9.15 14.67
N GLU A 174 -2.26 10.19 13.84
CA GLU A 174 -3.01 10.10 12.58
C GLU A 174 -2.09 9.78 11.41
N ILE A 175 -2.47 8.79 10.61
CA ILE A 175 -1.74 8.40 9.41
C ILE A 175 -2.15 9.31 8.24
N GLY A 176 -1.16 10.04 7.71
CA GLY A 176 -1.30 10.91 6.55
C GLY A 176 -0.81 10.32 5.23
N GLY A 177 -0.13 9.19 5.28
CA GLY A 177 0.34 8.50 4.08
C GLY A 177 1.13 7.25 4.41
N PHE A 178 1.54 6.54 3.37
CA PHE A 178 2.35 5.33 3.48
C PHE A 178 3.43 5.32 2.40
N TYR A 179 4.64 4.96 2.79
CA TYR A 179 5.68 4.60 1.86
C TYR A 179 5.66 3.08 1.66
N PHE A 180 5.76 2.66 0.40
CA PHE A 180 5.86 1.27 -0.01
C PHE A 180 7.17 1.09 -0.77
N ASN A 181 8.04 0.22 -0.23
CA ASN A 181 9.15 -0.36 -0.98
C ASN A 181 8.73 -1.76 -1.44
N LEU A 182 8.59 -1.94 -2.75
CA LEU A 182 8.27 -3.22 -3.37
C LEU A 182 9.48 -3.67 -4.20
N TYR A 183 10.34 -4.52 -3.63
CA TYR A 183 11.53 -5.03 -4.31
C TYR A 183 12.43 -3.93 -4.91
N GLY A 184 12.61 -2.84 -4.17
CA GLY A 184 13.41 -1.68 -4.59
C GLY A 184 12.63 -0.59 -5.30
N LEU A 185 11.38 -0.83 -5.70
CA LEU A 185 10.52 0.22 -6.26
C LEU A 185 9.82 1.00 -5.15
N GLY A 186 10.03 2.32 -5.14
CA GLY A 186 9.41 3.25 -4.20
C GLY A 186 8.08 3.80 -4.69
N PHE A 187 7.05 3.65 -3.86
CA PHE A 187 5.75 4.30 -4.03
C PHE A 187 5.36 5.02 -2.75
N PHE A 188 4.64 6.12 -2.89
CA PHE A 188 4.06 6.84 -1.77
C PHE A 188 2.55 6.96 -1.99
N LEU A 189 1.76 6.58 -0.99
CA LEU A 189 0.32 6.80 -0.95
C LEU A 189 0.07 8.01 -0.08
N SER A 190 -0.25 9.15 -0.68
CA SER A 190 -0.66 10.36 0.04
C SER A 190 -2.13 10.27 0.44
N LEU A 191 -2.42 10.44 1.72
CA LEU A 191 -3.79 10.55 2.25
C LEU A 191 -4.07 11.96 2.80
N PHE A 192 -3.13 12.89 2.66
CA PHE A 192 -3.30 14.24 3.16
C PHE A 192 -3.81 15.17 2.06
N PRO A 193 -4.98 15.81 2.22
CA PRO A 193 -5.55 16.65 1.16
C PRO A 193 -4.79 17.97 0.99
N GLY A 194 -4.70 18.42 -0.25
CA GLY A 194 -4.46 19.83 -0.60
C GLY A 194 -3.01 20.21 -0.87
N HIS A 195 -2.08 19.26 -0.82
CA HIS A 195 -0.67 19.50 -1.11
C HIS A 195 -0.02 18.28 -1.74
N THR A 196 0.63 18.47 -2.88
CA THR A 196 1.67 17.55 -3.36
C THR A 196 2.71 17.42 -2.24
N PRO A 197 2.98 16.19 -1.75
CA PRO A 197 3.98 15.99 -0.73
C PRO A 197 5.31 16.54 -1.26
N PRO A 198 6.07 17.27 -0.43
CA PRO A 198 7.44 17.62 -0.76
C PRO A 198 8.28 16.32 -0.81
N SER A 199 9.59 16.42 -0.94
CA SER A 199 10.43 15.22 -0.88
C SER A 199 10.18 14.45 0.43
N LEU A 200 10.39 13.13 0.40
CA LEU A 200 10.26 12.28 1.58
C LEU A 200 11.17 12.78 2.73
N TYR A 201 12.35 13.31 2.41
CA TYR A 201 13.23 13.96 3.37
C TYR A 201 12.57 15.17 4.07
N GLU A 202 11.91 16.05 3.30
CA GLU A 202 11.29 17.28 3.81
C GLU A 202 10.07 17.03 4.71
N ILE A 203 9.42 15.87 4.59
CA ILE A 203 8.37 15.43 5.52
C ILE A 203 8.92 14.76 6.79
N GLY A 204 10.24 14.83 7.02
CA GLY A 204 10.88 14.43 8.28
C GLY A 204 11.31 12.97 8.34
N ILE A 205 11.62 12.35 7.21
CA ILE A 205 12.00 10.94 7.15
C ILE A 205 13.50 10.80 7.37
N GLU A 206 13.87 10.19 8.50
CA GLU A 206 15.27 9.86 8.81
C GLU A 206 15.72 8.55 8.14
N ASN A 207 16.99 8.51 7.75
CA ASN A 207 17.61 7.54 6.81
C ASN A 207 17.51 6.06 7.18
N ASP A 208 17.23 5.70 8.44
CA ASP A 208 17.48 4.32 8.90
C ASP A 208 16.45 3.30 8.40
N LEU A 209 15.26 3.75 7.97
CA LEU A 209 14.17 2.87 7.54
C LEU A 209 13.92 2.88 6.03
N LEU A 210 14.36 3.92 5.31
CA LEU A 210 14.10 4.07 3.88
C LEU A 210 15.40 4.12 3.08
N PRO A 211 15.41 3.55 1.86
CA PRO A 211 16.53 3.73 0.95
C PRO A 211 16.75 5.22 0.64
N SER A 212 17.99 5.69 0.82
CA SER A 212 18.37 7.10 0.64
C SER A 212 18.03 7.65 -0.76
N GLU A 213 18.02 6.78 -1.75
CA GLU A 213 17.67 7.06 -3.15
C GLU A 213 16.21 7.48 -3.35
N HIS A 214 15.31 7.20 -2.40
CA HIS A 214 13.90 7.63 -2.45
C HIS A 214 13.61 8.87 -1.59
N LEU A 215 14.57 9.31 -0.76
CA LEU A 215 14.33 10.40 0.19
C LEU A 215 14.30 11.77 -0.48
N ASN A 216 15.18 12.01 -1.45
CA ASN A 216 15.39 13.34 -2.04
C ASN A 216 14.77 13.49 -3.44
N VAL A 217 13.98 12.50 -3.88
CA VAL A 217 13.37 12.53 -5.22
C VAL A 217 12.06 13.30 -5.21
N THR A 218 11.80 14.03 -6.29
CA THR A 218 10.50 14.66 -6.50
C THR A 218 9.46 13.57 -6.78
N PRO A 219 8.43 13.41 -5.92
CA PRO A 219 7.39 12.43 -6.14
C PRO A 219 6.57 12.76 -7.39
N ILE A 220 6.22 11.74 -8.17
CA ILE A 220 5.44 11.90 -9.40
C ILE A 220 4.02 11.46 -9.14
N TYR A 221 3.11 12.43 -9.13
CA TYR A 221 1.69 12.20 -8.88
C TYR A 221 1.02 11.48 -10.05
N ARG A 222 0.38 10.34 -9.78
CA ARG A 222 -0.56 9.61 -10.65
C ARG A 222 -0.30 9.81 -12.15
N PRO A 223 0.77 9.22 -12.70
CA PRO A 223 1.00 9.29 -14.14
C PRO A 223 -0.18 8.65 -14.91
N ASP A 224 -0.26 8.86 -16.22
CA ASP A 224 -1.29 8.21 -17.04
C ASP A 224 -1.06 6.69 -17.16
N GLU A 225 0.21 6.28 -17.16
CA GLU A 225 0.63 4.89 -17.31
C GLU A 225 1.86 4.62 -16.42
N ILE A 226 1.92 3.41 -15.86
CA ILE A 226 3.09 2.92 -15.13
C ILE A 226 3.62 1.71 -15.88
N GLN A 227 4.74 1.91 -16.59
CA GLN A 227 5.49 0.84 -17.21
C GLN A 227 6.77 0.58 -16.41
N ILE A 228 6.94 -0.67 -15.99
CA ILE A 228 8.05 -1.11 -15.13
C ILE A 228 8.91 -2.06 -15.95
N GLU A 229 10.20 -1.74 -16.10
CA GLU A 229 11.17 -2.62 -16.74
C GLU A 229 11.92 -3.48 -15.70
N HIS A 230 12.40 -4.67 -16.09
CA HIS A 230 13.23 -5.51 -15.21
C HIS A 230 14.55 -4.86 -14.76
N ASN A 231 15.00 -3.83 -15.46
CA ASN A 231 16.15 -3.00 -15.04
C ASN A 231 15.78 -1.95 -13.98
N PHE A 232 14.58 -2.04 -13.41
CA PHE A 232 13.98 -1.15 -12.41
C PHE A 232 13.92 0.32 -12.85
N VAL A 233 13.90 0.54 -14.16
CA VAL A 233 13.67 1.87 -14.73
C VAL A 233 12.17 2.01 -14.99
N ILE A 234 11.55 2.99 -14.35
CA ILE A 234 10.19 3.43 -14.70
C ILE A 234 10.36 4.36 -15.92
N LYS A 235 10.09 3.84 -17.12
CA LYS A 235 10.07 4.63 -18.35
C LYS A 235 8.63 4.91 -18.76
N ASN A 236 8.42 6.04 -19.42
CA ASN A 236 7.13 6.53 -19.90
C ASN A 236 6.19 7.00 -18.78
N ILE A 237 6.64 8.00 -18.03
CA ILE A 237 5.74 8.92 -17.33
C ILE A 237 5.21 9.88 -18.41
N VAL A 238 4.19 9.42 -19.12
CA VAL A 238 3.51 10.26 -20.12
C VAL A 238 2.64 11.24 -19.34
N PHE A 239 3.05 12.50 -19.32
CA PHE A 239 2.19 13.60 -18.92
C PHE A 239 1.38 14.01 -20.16
N ARG A 240 0.06 13.93 -20.10
CA ARG A 240 -0.81 14.64 -21.04
C ARG A 240 -1.23 15.99 -20.49
#